data_AF-A0A484HE53-F1
#
_entry.id   AF-A0A484HE53-F1
#
_cell.length_a   1.000
_cell.length_b   1.000
_cell.length_c   1.000
_cell.angle_alpha   90.00
_cell.angle_beta   90.00
_cell.angle_gamma   90.00
#
_symmetry.space_group_name_H-M   'P 1'
#
loop_
_entity.id
_entity.type
_entity.pdbx_description
1 polymer ?
#
loop_
_entity_poly.entity_id
_entity_poly.type
_entity_poly.pdbx_seq_one_letter_code
_entity_poly.pdbx_strand_id
1 'polypeptide(L)'
;MRLFSHTRFPKECPRSAAIRALADQWPDEKSRKLIRERAIHDKEEGPRIVAIRALAEKWPDDDTRKLIEERAVKDPGKGPRSAAIRALAENWPDQNARKLIEERAVHESPADDPKNGGDGS
;
A
#
# COMPACT_ATOMS: atom_id res chain seq x y z
N MET A 1 -32.96 -11.31 -3.36
CA MET A 1 -32.71 -9.93 -3.88
C MET A 1 -31.77 -9.23 -2.92
N ARG A 2 -30.58 -8.81 -3.35
CA ARG A 2 -29.69 -7.95 -2.54
C ARG A 2 -29.59 -6.60 -3.25
N LEU A 3 -30.12 -5.58 -2.58
CA LEU A 3 -30.06 -4.19 -3.02
C LEU A 3 -28.62 -3.70 -2.83
N PHE A 4 -27.93 -3.38 -3.93
CA PHE A 4 -26.68 -2.64 -3.87
C PHE A 4 -27.02 -1.15 -3.75
N SER A 5 -26.98 -0.66 -2.51
CA SER A 5 -27.07 0.76 -2.19
C SER A 5 -25.95 1.52 -2.91
N HIS A 6 -26.32 2.60 -3.59
CA HIS A 6 -25.42 3.50 -4.31
C HIS A 6 -24.52 4.27 -3.34
N THR A 7 -23.38 3.69 -2.99
CA THR A 7 -22.23 4.47 -2.54
C THR A 7 -21.46 4.92 -3.77
N ARG A 8 -21.28 6.23 -3.91
CA ARG A 8 -20.44 6.88 -4.93
C ARG A 8 -18.99 6.51 -4.62
N PHE A 9 -18.59 5.30 -4.96
CA PHE A 9 -17.21 4.86 -4.85
C PHE A 9 -16.38 5.74 -5.80
N PRO A 10 -15.32 6.42 -5.36
CA PRO A 10 -14.30 6.85 -6.32
C PRO A 10 -13.94 5.60 -7.12
N LYS A 11 -14.12 5.63 -8.45
CA LYS A 11 -14.00 4.44 -9.30
C LYS A 11 -12.75 3.69 -8.90
N GLU A 12 -12.92 2.57 -8.21
CA GLU A 12 -11.79 1.79 -7.75
C GLU A 12 -10.94 1.47 -8.99
N CYS A 13 -9.63 1.75 -8.92
CA CYS A 13 -8.75 1.40 -10.03
C CYS A 13 -8.94 -0.10 -10.31
N PRO A 14 -9.21 -0.53 -11.55
CA PRO A 14 -9.44 -1.95 -11.86
C PRO A 14 -8.32 -2.87 -11.35
N ARG A 15 -7.08 -2.35 -11.28
CA ARG A 15 -5.94 -3.05 -10.68
C ARG A 15 -6.07 -3.25 -9.18
N SER A 16 -6.54 -2.26 -8.43
CA SER A 16 -6.83 -2.39 -6.99
C SER A 16 -7.89 -3.45 -6.74
N ALA A 17 -8.97 -3.45 -7.52
CA ALA A 17 -10.03 -4.45 -7.42
C ALA A 17 -9.50 -5.86 -7.73
N ALA A 18 -8.69 -6.00 -8.78
CA ALA A 18 -8.07 -7.28 -9.14
C ALA A 18 -7.11 -7.80 -8.06
N ILE A 19 -6.26 -6.94 -7.49
CA ILE A 19 -5.35 -7.30 -6.38
C ILE A 19 -6.14 -7.84 -5.19
N ARG A 20 -7.23 -7.16 -4.82
CA ARG A 20 -8.10 -7.58 -3.71
C ARG A 20 -8.76 -8.92 -3.99
N ALA A 21 -9.31 -9.09 -5.20
CA ALA A 21 -9.95 -10.34 -5.60
C ALA A 21 -8.97 -11.52 -5.59
N LEU A 22 -7.74 -11.33 -6.06
CA LEU A 22 -6.69 -12.35 -6.00
C LEU A 22 -6.37 -12.72 -4.54
N ALA A 23 -6.17 -11.73 -3.67
CA ALA A 23 -5.88 -11.95 -2.26
C ALA A 23 -7.01 -12.66 -1.50
N ASP A 24 -8.27 -12.38 -1.84
CA ASP A 24 -9.43 -12.93 -1.14
C ASP A 24 -9.89 -14.28 -1.67
N GLN A 25 -9.86 -14.48 -2.99
CA GLN A 25 -10.43 -15.67 -3.62
C GLN A 25 -9.38 -16.73 -3.96
N TRP A 26 -8.12 -16.33 -4.17
CA TRP A 26 -7.03 -17.24 -4.56
C TRP A 26 -5.73 -16.88 -3.85
N PRO A 27 -5.63 -17.06 -2.52
CA PRO A 27 -4.42 -16.75 -1.75
C PRO A 27 -3.28 -17.79 -1.97
N ASP A 28 -2.94 -18.05 -3.22
CA ASP A 28 -1.85 -18.92 -3.63
C ASP A 28 -0.55 -18.14 -3.89
N GLU A 29 0.56 -18.87 -4.06
CA GLU A 29 1.89 -18.28 -4.29
C GLU A 29 1.96 -17.46 -5.59
N LYS A 30 1.18 -17.81 -6.61
CA LYS A 30 1.15 -17.08 -7.88
C LYS A 30 0.51 -15.70 -7.69
N SER A 31 -0.61 -15.65 -6.98
CA SER A 31 -1.30 -14.43 -6.61
C SER A 31 -0.44 -13.57 -5.71
N ARG A 32 0.18 -14.18 -4.69
CA ARG A 32 1.13 -13.51 -3.80
C ARG A 32 2.26 -12.82 -4.57
N LYS A 33 2.90 -13.53 -5.52
CA LYS A 33 3.99 -12.98 -6.34
C LYS A 33 3.54 -11.76 -7.15
N LEU A 34 2.38 -11.84 -7.80
CA LEU A 34 1.83 -10.71 -8.57
C LEU A 34 1.52 -9.52 -7.66
N ILE A 35 0.92 -9.74 -6.49
CA ILE A 35 0.61 -8.68 -5.54
C ILE A 35 1.90 -8.03 -5.03
N ARG A 36 2.95 -8.81 -4.78
CA ARG A 36 4.29 -8.31 -4.43
C ARG A 36 4.87 -7.40 -5.52
N GLU A 37 4.79 -7.80 -6.79
CA GLU A 37 5.22 -6.96 -7.91
C GLU A 37 4.45 -5.63 -7.95
N ARG A 38 3.14 -5.67 -7.68
CA ARG A 38 2.30 -4.46 -7.62
C ARG A 38 2.65 -3.57 -6.44
N ALA A 39 2.97 -4.11 -5.27
CA ALA A 39 3.39 -3.32 -4.13
C ALA A 39 4.68 -2.52 -4.40
N ILE A 40 5.57 -3.02 -5.27
CA ILE A 40 6.88 -2.42 -5.52
C ILE A 40 6.88 -1.50 -6.75
N HIS A 41 6.29 -1.96 -7.86
CA HIS A 41 6.51 -1.36 -9.19
C HIS A 41 5.28 -0.74 -9.82
N ASP A 42 4.11 -0.82 -9.18
CA ASP A 42 2.92 -0.20 -9.77
C ASP A 42 3.09 1.32 -9.83
N LYS A 43 2.80 1.92 -10.99
CA LYS A 43 2.97 3.36 -11.22
C LYS A 43 2.07 4.21 -10.32
N GLU A 44 0.88 3.71 -10.01
CA GLU A 44 -0.13 4.44 -9.25
C GLU A 44 -0.09 4.07 -7.77
N GLU A 45 -0.33 5.04 -6.89
CA GLU A 45 -0.34 4.81 -5.45
C GLU A 45 -1.45 3.83 -5.01
N GLY A 46 -2.63 3.90 -5.63
CA GLY A 46 -3.79 3.09 -5.25
C GLY A 46 -3.54 1.58 -5.25
N PRO A 47 -3.05 0.99 -6.36
CA PRO A 47 -2.66 -0.42 -6.40
C PRO A 47 -1.54 -0.77 -5.41
N ARG A 48 -0.54 0.10 -5.22
CA ARG A 48 0.54 -0.13 -4.23
C ARG A 48 -0.04 -0.22 -2.81
N ILE A 49 -0.91 0.72 -2.43
CA ILE A 49 -1.59 0.75 -1.12
C ILE A 49 -2.38 -0.54 -0.89
N VAL A 50 -3.19 -0.96 -1.87
CA VAL A 50 -4.02 -2.17 -1.73
C VAL A 50 -3.15 -3.41 -1.66
N ALA A 51 -2.07 -3.49 -2.44
CA ALA A 51 -1.13 -4.60 -2.40
C ALA A 51 -0.42 -4.71 -1.04
N ILE A 52 0.05 -3.59 -0.48
CA ILE A 52 0.70 -3.55 0.84
C ILE A 52 -0.24 -4.11 1.92
N ARG A 53 -1.50 -3.64 1.95
CA ARG A 53 -2.50 -4.11 2.92
C ARG A 53 -2.83 -5.59 2.74
N ALA A 54 -3.08 -6.01 1.50
CA ALA A 54 -3.40 -7.40 1.19
C ALA A 54 -2.27 -8.36 1.56
N LEU A 55 -1.00 -7.96 1.34
CA LEU A 55 0.15 -8.76 1.74
C LEU A 55 0.22 -8.94 3.25
N ALA A 56 0.07 -7.85 4.01
CA ALA A 56 0.10 -7.87 5.46
C ALA A 56 -1.00 -8.78 6.04
N GLU A 57 -2.22 -8.67 5.51
CA GLU A 57 -3.39 -9.41 5.99
C GLU A 57 -3.34 -10.91 5.65
N LYS A 58 -2.88 -11.27 4.45
CA LYS A 58 -2.95 -12.66 3.96
C LYS A 58 -1.68 -13.46 4.16
N TRP A 59 -0.51 -12.80 4.21
CA TRP A 59 0.79 -13.45 4.35
C TRP A 59 1.67 -12.70 5.36
N PRO A 60 1.34 -12.69 6.66
CA PRO A 60 2.10 -11.98 7.70
C PRO A 60 3.39 -12.73 8.09
N ASP A 61 4.28 -12.94 7.14
CA ASP A 61 5.61 -13.55 7.35
C ASP A 61 6.75 -12.53 7.22
N ASP A 62 7.98 -12.97 7.51
CA ASP A 62 9.16 -12.12 7.54
C ASP A 62 9.48 -11.47 6.18
N ASP A 63 9.19 -12.17 5.07
CA ASP A 63 9.45 -11.64 3.73
C ASP A 63 8.47 -10.54 3.36
N THR A 64 7.21 -10.70 3.73
CA THR A 64 6.20 -9.64 3.62
C THR A 64 6.56 -8.46 4.52
N ARG A 65 6.96 -8.71 5.77
CA ARG A 65 7.37 -7.67 6.71
C ARG A 65 8.49 -6.81 6.14
N LYS A 66 9.59 -7.42 5.67
CA LYS A 66 10.74 -6.71 5.09
C LYS A 66 10.34 -5.82 3.91
N LEU A 67 9.43 -6.32 3.06
CA LEU A 67 8.90 -5.51 1.96
C LEU A 67 8.15 -4.29 2.48
N ILE A 68 7.28 -4.47 3.48
CA ILE A 68 6.48 -3.38 4.05
C ILE A 68 7.37 -2.35 4.74
N GLU A 69 8.37 -2.78 5.52
CA GLU A 69 9.38 -1.88 6.10
C GLU A 69 10.09 -1.06 5.01
N GLU A 70 10.48 -1.70 3.91
CA GLU A 70 11.08 -0.98 2.79
C GLU A 70 10.10 0.03 2.17
N ARG A 71 8.82 -0.33 1.97
CA ARG A 71 7.81 0.59 1.42
C ARG A 71 7.53 1.76 2.36
N ALA A 72 7.57 1.57 3.67
CA ALA A 72 7.40 2.64 4.66
C ALA A 72 8.50 3.71 4.56
N VAL A 73 9.72 3.31 4.17
CA VAL A 73 10.88 4.20 4.09
C VAL A 73 11.11 4.76 2.68
N LYS A 74 11.00 3.92 1.64
CA LYS A 74 11.50 4.23 0.30
C LYS A 74 10.42 4.44 -0.76
N ASP A 75 9.13 4.18 -0.49
CA ASP A 75 8.11 4.41 -1.52
C ASP A 75 8.04 5.90 -1.85
N PRO A 76 8.00 6.30 -3.14
CA PRO A 76 7.94 7.70 -3.52
C PRO A 76 6.63 8.37 -3.10
N GLY A 77 5.53 7.61 -3.02
CA GLY A 77 4.21 8.12 -2.70
C GLY A 77 3.92 8.16 -1.20
N LYS A 78 3.30 9.23 -0.72
CA LYS A 78 2.91 9.36 0.69
C LYS A 78 1.82 8.36 1.10
N GLY A 79 0.92 8.01 0.18
CA GLY A 79 -0.16 7.05 0.43
C GLY A 79 0.38 5.65 0.76
N PRO A 80 1.22 5.05 -0.09
CA PRO A 80 1.86 3.75 0.19
C PRO A 80 2.73 3.76 1.44
N ARG A 81 3.53 4.82 1.69
CA ARG A 81 4.30 4.95 2.94
C ARG A 81 3.38 4.88 4.17
N SER A 82 2.30 5.65 4.16
CA SER A 82 1.31 5.66 5.25
C SER A 82 0.62 4.31 5.43
N ALA A 83 0.28 3.64 4.32
CA ALA A 83 -0.32 2.30 4.36
C ALA A 83 0.64 1.26 4.95
N ALA A 84 1.93 1.34 4.62
CA ALA A 84 2.95 0.46 5.15
C ALA A 84 3.19 0.68 6.66
N ILE A 85 3.31 1.93 7.10
CA ILE A 85 3.41 2.30 8.53
C ILE A 85 2.22 1.72 9.31
N ARG A 86 1.00 1.87 8.79
CA ARG A 86 -0.20 1.34 9.44
C ARG A 86 -0.18 -0.19 9.49
N ALA A 87 0.18 -0.84 8.38
CA ALA A 87 0.27 -2.29 8.32
C ALA A 87 1.30 -2.85 9.32
N LEU A 88 2.43 -2.16 9.51
CA LEU A 88 3.43 -2.52 10.52
C LEU A 88 2.86 -2.45 11.94
N ALA A 89 2.16 -1.36 12.27
CA ALA A 89 1.54 -1.19 13.59
C ALA A 89 0.45 -2.25 13.85
N GLU A 90 -0.33 -2.62 12.83
CA GLU A 90 -1.43 -3.57 12.93
C GLU A 90 -0.95 -5.03 13.04
N ASN A 91 0.09 -5.43 12.30
CA ASN A 91 0.50 -6.83 12.16
C ASN A 91 1.79 -7.20 12.91
N TRP A 92 2.66 -6.22 13.21
CA TRP A 92 3.92 -6.43 13.93
C TRP A 92 4.15 -5.32 14.97
N PRO A 93 3.35 -5.23 16.04
CA PRO A 93 3.47 -4.20 17.08
C PRO A 93 4.67 -4.43 18.01
N ASP A 94 5.88 -4.47 17.44
CA ASP A 94 7.13 -4.66 18.16
C ASP A 94 7.98 -3.38 18.23
N GLN A 95 9.13 -3.48 18.91
CA GLN A 95 10.02 -2.33 19.12
C GLN A 95 10.62 -1.81 17.82
N ASN A 96 10.83 -2.66 16.82
CA ASN A 96 11.40 -2.24 15.55
C ASN A 96 10.36 -1.46 14.74
N ALA A 97 9.13 -1.96 14.66
CA ALA A 97 8.02 -1.23 14.06
C ALA A 97 7.79 0.11 14.76
N ARG A 98 7.79 0.13 16.10
CA ARG A 98 7.65 1.36 16.88
C ARG A 98 8.73 2.40 16.54
N LYS A 99 10.01 2.00 16.54
CA LYS A 99 11.13 2.90 16.19
C LYS A 99 10.98 3.48 14.79
N LEU A 100 10.65 2.63 13.81
CA LEU A 100 10.42 3.08 12.44
C LEU A 100 9.27 4.09 12.37
N ILE A 101 8.16 3.83 13.05
CA ILE A 101 7.00 4.73 13.10
C ILE A 101 7.37 6.07 13.76
N GLU A 102 8.12 6.04 14.88
CA GLU A 102 8.61 7.25 15.56
C GLU A 102 9.53 8.08 14.64
N GLU A 103 10.48 7.45 13.94
CA GLU A 103 11.32 8.12 12.95
C GLU A 103 10.49 8.77 11.84
N ARG A 104 9.48 8.07 11.32
CA ARG A 104 8.62 8.61 10.25
C ARG A 104 7.70 9.73 10.73
N ALA A 105 7.31 9.74 12.00
CA ALA A 105 6.50 10.81 12.57
C ALA A 105 7.25 12.15 12.69
N VAL A 106 8.58 12.11 12.87
CA VAL A 106 9.44 13.30 12.90
C VAL A 106 9.89 13.72 11.50
N HIS A 107 10.03 12.75 10.59
CA HIS A 107 10.43 12.95 9.21
C HIS A 107 9.25 12.76 8.24
N GLU A 108 8.27 13.67 8.27
CA GLU A 108 7.43 13.88 7.08
C GLU A 108 8.27 14.66 6.09
N SER A 109 8.93 13.99 5.14
CA SER A 109 9.46 14.73 3.98
C SER A 109 8.28 15.43 3.33
N PRO A 110 8.24 16.79 3.31
CA PRO A 110 7.29 17.47 2.46
C PRO A 110 7.60 17.01 1.04
N ALA A 111 6.62 16.38 0.40
CA ALA A 111 6.78 16.01 -0.99
C ALA A 111 7.05 17.31 -1.78
N ASP A 112 8.13 17.33 -2.53
CA ASP A 112 8.21 18.11 -3.75
C ASP A 112 6.86 18.04 -4.47
N ASP A 113 6.27 19.20 -4.73
CA ASP A 113 5.18 19.36 -5.67
C ASP A 113 5.79 19.74 -7.03
N PRO A 114 6.18 18.81 -7.92
CA PRO A 114 6.51 19.16 -9.30
C PRO A 114 5.23 19.00 -10.14
N LYS A 115 4.17 19.73 -9.81
CA LYS A 115 3.05 20.00 -10.74
C LYS A 115 2.60 21.45 -10.65
N ASN A 116 3.50 22.37 -10.98
CA ASN A 116 3.10 23.55 -11.76
C ASN A 116 4.07 23.76 -12.94
N GLY A 117 4.11 22.76 -13.83
CA GLY A 117 4.60 22.94 -15.19
C GLY A 117 3.38 23.19 -16.06
N GLY A 118 3.07 24.46 -16.31
CA GLY A 118 2.01 24.85 -17.22
C GLY A 118 1.27 26.10 -16.78
N ASP A 119 1.93 27.25 -16.90
CA ASP A 119 1.22 28.42 -17.41
C ASP A 119 2.06 29.01 -18.53
N GLY A 120 1.47 28.96 -19.72
CA GLY A 120 2.00 29.59 -20.91
C GLY A 120 1.97 31.11 -20.77
N SER A 121 3.01 31.73 -21.30
CA SER A 121 3.00 33.06 -21.89
C SER A 121 4.10 33.10 -22.95
#